data_AF-A0A956Z2U6-F1
#
_entry.id   AF-A0A956Z2U6-F1
#
_cell.length_a   1.000
_cell.length_b   1.000
_cell.length_c   1.000
_cell.angle_alpha   90.00
_cell.angle_beta   90.00
_cell.angle_gamma   90.00
#
_symmetry.space_group_name_H-M   'P 1'
#
loop_
_entity.id
_entity.type
_entity.pdbx_description
1 polymer ?
#
loop_
_entity_poly.entity_id
_entity_poly.type
_entity_poly.pdbx_seq_one_letter_code
_entity_poly.pdbx_strand_id
1 'polypeptide(L)'
;YSRRNYEGAIEDFDQCVALGSNDIECWYIRGLAHYYLGGEHCDEAWNVLNEAMVRISQQGIGEPVLSNTLEGLRLVTDNCSAYFGRALPTEIPPTLIPPTPIGG
;
A
#
# COMPACT_ATOMS: atom_id res chain seq x y z
N TYR A 1 -19.56 -2.59 -2.53
CA TYR A 1 -19.73 -2.05 -3.90
C TYR A 1 -18.33 -1.99 -4.50
N SER A 2 -17.71 -3.13 -4.85
CA SER A 2 -16.23 -3.17 -4.84
C SER A 2 -15.56 -3.83 -6.06
N ARG A 3 -16.31 -4.53 -6.93
CA ARG A 3 -15.70 -5.37 -7.98
C ARG A 3 -15.07 -4.65 -9.19
N ARG A 4 -15.26 -3.34 -9.34
CA ARG A 4 -14.93 -2.61 -10.59
C ARG A 4 -13.56 -1.94 -10.62
N ASN A 5 -12.84 -1.87 -9.49
CA ASN A 5 -11.53 -1.21 -9.44
C ASN A 5 -10.36 -2.20 -9.34
N TYR A 6 -10.64 -3.51 -9.35
CA TYR A 6 -9.63 -4.56 -9.17
C TYR A 6 -8.81 -4.82 -10.43
N GLU A 7 -9.45 -4.70 -11.59
CA GLU A 7 -8.84 -5.01 -12.87
C GLU A 7 -7.70 -4.03 -13.18
N GLY A 8 -7.93 -2.73 -12.98
CA GLY A 8 -6.91 -1.70 -13.26
C GLY A 8 -5.64 -1.87 -12.44
N ALA A 9 -5.75 -2.14 -11.13
CA ALA A 9 -4.55 -2.28 -10.28
C ALA A 9 -3.77 -3.57 -10.53
N ILE A 10 -4.46 -4.65 -10.93
CA ILE A 10 -3.81 -5.90 -11.32
C ILE A 10 -3.09 -5.70 -12.66
N GLU A 11 -3.71 -5.01 -13.62
CA GLU A 11 -3.09 -4.67 -14.91
C GLU A 11 -1.86 -3.77 -14.72
N ASP A 12 -1.97 -2.70 -13.91
CA ASP A 12 -0.85 -1.82 -13.58
C ASP A 12 0.29 -2.61 -12.92
N PHE A 13 -0.03 -3.56 -12.02
CA PHE A 13 0.98 -4.39 -11.36
C PHE A 13 1.69 -5.32 -12.36
N ASP A 14 0.93 -5.99 -13.23
CA ASP A 14 1.46 -6.91 -14.23
C ASP A 14 2.40 -6.19 -15.20
N GLN A 15 2.04 -4.98 -15.64
CA GLN A 15 2.91 -4.13 -16.45
C GLN A 15 4.20 -3.78 -15.70
N CYS A 16 4.12 -3.43 -14.43
CA CYS A 16 5.27 -3.07 -13.61
C CYS A 16 6.27 -4.23 -13.47
N VAL A 17 5.76 -5.44 -13.23
CA VAL A 17 6.56 -6.67 -13.18
C VAL A 17 7.14 -7.01 -14.54
N ALA A 18 6.37 -6.89 -15.62
CA ALA A 18 6.79 -7.18 -16.98
C ALA A 18 7.91 -6.23 -17.47
N LEU A 19 7.91 -4.98 -17.01
CA LEU A 19 8.97 -4.01 -17.28
C LEU A 19 10.26 -4.30 -16.50
N GLY A 20 10.25 -5.22 -15.53
CA GLY A 20 11.39 -5.51 -14.68
C GLY A 20 11.81 -4.33 -13.80
N SER A 21 10.95 -3.32 -13.68
CA SER A 21 11.22 -2.13 -12.89
C SER A 21 11.17 -2.53 -11.43
N ASN A 22 12.33 -2.58 -10.78
CA ASN A 22 12.44 -2.59 -9.32
C ASN A 22 12.19 -1.18 -8.75
N ASP A 23 11.52 -0.33 -9.54
CA ASP A 23 11.19 1.04 -9.21
C ASP A 23 10.18 1.08 -8.10
N ILE A 24 10.31 2.12 -7.31
CA ILE A 24 9.44 2.45 -6.20
C ILE A 24 7.97 2.62 -6.64
N GLU A 25 7.72 2.90 -7.92
CA GLU A 25 6.37 2.89 -8.50
C GLU A 25 5.69 1.52 -8.41
N CYS A 26 6.41 0.42 -8.65
CA CYS A 26 5.80 -0.91 -8.56
C CYS A 26 5.41 -1.29 -7.13
N TRP A 27 6.03 -0.67 -6.12
CA TRP A 27 5.72 -0.95 -4.73
C TRP A 27 4.34 -0.46 -4.32
N TYR A 28 3.94 0.77 -4.69
CA TYR A 28 2.60 1.24 -4.33
C TYR A 28 1.50 0.54 -5.15
N ILE A 29 1.79 0.23 -6.41
CA ILE A 29 0.87 -0.51 -7.29
C ILE A 29 0.62 -1.90 -6.70
N ARG A 30 1.66 -2.59 -6.23
CA ARG A 30 1.53 -3.87 -5.53
C ARG A 30 0.63 -3.76 -4.31
N GLY A 31 0.82 -2.72 -3.49
CA GLY A 31 0.01 -2.48 -2.31
C GLY A 31 -1.46 -2.21 -2.63
N LEU A 32 -1.73 -1.43 -3.67
CA LEU A 32 -3.08 -1.22 -4.20
C LEU A 32 -3.68 -2.53 -4.74
N ALA A 33 -2.92 -3.31 -5.52
CA ALA A 33 -3.38 -4.60 -6.02
C ALA A 33 -3.81 -5.53 -4.87
N HIS A 34 -3.03 -5.61 -3.77
CA HIS A 34 -3.43 -6.35 -2.57
C HIS A 34 -4.72 -5.82 -1.94
N TYR A 35 -4.88 -4.50 -1.81
CA TYR A 35 -6.12 -3.90 -1.32
C TYR A 35 -7.33 -4.27 -2.20
N TYR A 36 -7.10 -4.30 -3.51
CA TYR A 36 -8.09 -4.66 -4.51
C TYR A 36 -8.36 -6.17 -4.59
N LEU A 37 -7.43 -7.04 -4.19
CA LEU A 37 -7.68 -8.49 -4.14
C LEU A 37 -8.77 -8.86 -3.12
N GLY A 38 -9.02 -8.03 -2.10
CA GLY A 38 -10.15 -8.17 -1.20
C GLY A 38 -9.76 -8.00 0.27
N GLY A 39 -10.79 -7.86 1.12
CA GLY A 39 -10.65 -7.42 2.51
C GLY A 39 -9.80 -8.29 3.45
N GLU A 40 -9.40 -9.51 3.03
CA GLU A 40 -8.45 -10.33 3.80
C GLU A 40 -6.99 -9.88 3.64
N HIS A 41 -6.66 -9.18 2.54
CA HIS A 41 -5.30 -8.74 2.23
C HIS A 41 -5.02 -7.28 2.65
N CYS A 42 -5.88 -6.70 3.48
CA CYS A 42 -5.70 -5.35 4.02
C CYS A 42 -4.36 -5.19 4.76
N ASP A 43 -3.93 -6.21 5.50
CA ASP A 43 -2.67 -6.19 6.25
C ASP A 43 -1.45 -6.14 5.31
N GLU A 44 -1.49 -6.93 4.23
CA GLU A 44 -0.45 -6.95 3.21
C GLU A 44 -0.41 -5.63 2.43
N ALA A 45 -1.57 -5.13 2.03
CA ALA A 45 -1.69 -3.84 1.34
C ALA A 45 -1.06 -2.72 2.18
N TRP A 46 -1.41 -2.65 3.46
CA TRP A 46 -0.85 -1.67 4.40
C TRP A 46 0.67 -1.79 4.51
N ASN A 47 1.19 -3.00 4.73
CA ASN A 47 2.62 -3.23 4.88
C ASN A 47 3.40 -2.81 3.63
N VAL A 48 2.95 -3.25 2.45
CA VAL A 48 3.61 -2.97 1.18
C VAL A 48 3.61 -1.46 0.90
N LEU A 49 2.48 -0.77 1.10
CA LEU A 49 2.40 0.69 0.92
C LEU A 49 3.27 1.46 1.92
N ASN A 50 3.31 1.00 3.19
CA ASN A 50 4.13 1.62 4.22
C ASN A 50 5.63 1.48 3.91
N GLU A 51 6.07 0.30 3.46
CA GLU A 51 7.45 0.09 3.00
C GLU A 51 7.77 0.95 1.77
N ALA A 52 6.85 1.05 0.81
CA ALA A 52 6.99 1.90 -0.37
C ALA A 52 7.25 3.34 0.04
N MET A 53 6.41 3.88 0.94
CA MET A 53 6.53 5.25 1.44
C MET A 53 7.87 5.51 2.12
N VAL A 54 8.34 4.59 2.97
CA VAL A 54 9.64 4.71 3.63
C VAL A 54 10.77 4.76 2.60
N ARG A 55 10.71 3.95 1.53
CA ARG A 55 11.70 3.98 0.45
C ARG A 55 11.64 5.27 -0.36
N ILE A 56 10.44 5.76 -0.68
CA ILE A 56 10.23 7.06 -1.37
C ILE A 56 10.88 8.19 -0.56
N SER A 57 10.56 8.25 0.74
CA SER A 57 11.08 9.24 1.68
C SER A 57 12.61 9.16 1.79
N GLN A 58 13.18 7.94 1.83
CA GLN A 58 14.63 7.76 1.88
C GLN A 58 15.36 8.16 0.59
N GLN A 59 14.71 8.00 -0.58
CA GLN A 59 15.34 8.31 -1.87
C GLN A 59 15.12 9.75 -2.32
N GLY A 60 14.29 10.53 -1.61
CA GLY A 60 14.00 11.93 -1.97
C GLY A 60 13.27 12.06 -3.32
N ILE A 61 12.58 11.00 -3.77
CA ILE A 61 11.86 10.98 -5.04
C ILE A 61 10.54 11.73 -4.86
N GLY A 62 10.42 12.88 -5.52
CA GLY A 62 9.24 13.74 -5.44
C GLY A 62 8.09 13.33 -6.34
N GLU A 63 6.91 13.20 -5.72
CA GLU A 63 5.64 13.89 -6.07
C GLU A 63 4.55 13.23 -6.95
N PRO A 64 4.71 12.14 -7.73
CA PRO A 64 3.54 11.33 -8.12
C PRO A 64 3.41 10.04 -7.28
N VAL A 65 4.54 9.38 -7.01
CA VAL A 65 4.56 8.06 -6.38
C VAL A 65 4.12 8.11 -4.92
N LEU A 66 4.56 9.14 -4.20
CA LEU A 66 4.17 9.37 -2.81
C LEU A 66 2.66 9.62 -2.69
N SER A 67 2.10 10.45 -3.59
CA SER A 67 0.67 10.77 -3.59
C SER A 67 -0.18 9.52 -3.78
N ASN A 68 0.17 8.67 -4.76
CA ASN A 68 -0.51 7.40 -4.99
C ASN A 68 -0.37 6.43 -3.81
N THR A 69 0.81 6.40 -3.18
CA THR A 69 1.06 5.55 -2.00
C THR A 69 0.17 5.98 -0.82
N LEU A 70 0.07 7.28 -0.57
CA LEU A 70 -0.77 7.84 0.49
C LEU A 70 -2.26 7.59 0.22
N GLU A 71 -2.71 7.73 -1.03
CA GLU A 71 -4.11 7.42 -1.37
C GLU A 71 -4.42 5.94 -1.16
N GLY A 72 -3.49 5.03 -1.51
CA GLY A 72 -3.63 3.61 -1.21
C GLY A 72 -3.79 3.33 0.29
N LEU A 73 -2.99 4.00 1.13
CA LEU A 73 -3.09 3.85 2.58
C LEU A 73 -4.42 4.39 3.12
N ARG A 74 -4.91 5.49 2.54
CA ARG A 74 -6.21 6.09 2.89
C ARG A 74 -7.36 5.14 2.54
N LEU A 75 -7.31 4.50 1.38
CA LEU A 75 -8.29 3.50 0.98
C LEU A 75 -8.29 2.30 1.94
N VAL A 76 -7.12 1.84 2.37
CA VAL A 76 -6.99 0.78 3.37
C VAL A 76 -7.61 1.23 4.70
N THR A 77 -7.33 2.44 5.20
CA THR A 77 -7.95 2.92 6.45
C THR A 77 -9.46 3.13 6.34
N ASP A 78 -9.96 3.54 5.18
CA ASP A 78 -11.39 3.79 4.98
C ASP A 78 -12.20 2.50 4.87
N ASN A 79 -11.62 1.45 4.27
CA ASN A 79 -12.35 0.22 3.91
C ASN A 79 -12.01 -0.98 4.82
N CYS A 80 -10.86 -0.96 5.51
CA CYS A 80 -10.44 -2.03 6.40
C CYS A 80 -10.65 -1.60 7.85
N SER A 81 -11.59 -2.25 8.55
CA SER A 81 -11.93 -1.95 9.95
C SER A 81 -10.74 -2.11 10.91
N ALA A 82 -9.75 -2.96 10.57
CA ALA A 82 -8.52 -3.13 11.34
C ALA A 82 -7.62 -1.88 11.36
N TYR A 83 -7.73 -1.03 10.32
CA TYR A 83 -6.95 0.20 10.16
C TYR A 83 -7.82 1.46 10.23
N PHE A 84 -9.14 1.30 10.42
CA PHE A 84 -10.09 2.40 10.52
C PHE A 84 -9.75 3.33 11.68
N GLY A 85 -9.57 4.63 11.36
CA GLY A 85 -9.20 5.65 12.34
C GLY A 85 -7.72 5.68 12.72
N ARG A 86 -6.86 4.83 12.13
CA ARG A 86 -5.41 5.02 12.25
C ARG A 86 -4.97 6.25 11.46
N ALA A 87 -4.09 7.05 12.05
CA ALA A 87 -3.41 8.10 11.32
C ALA A 87 -2.59 7.48 10.19
N LEU A 88 -2.63 8.09 8.99
CA LEU A 88 -1.69 7.75 7.92
C LEU A 88 -0.27 7.79 8.50
N PRO A 89 0.62 6.87 8.10
CA PRO A 89 2.00 6.89 8.57
C PRO A 89 2.65 8.19 8.07
N THR A 90 2.59 9.24 8.89
CA THR A 90 3.29 10.49 8.62
C THR A 90 4.76 10.29 8.96
N GLU A 91 5.64 10.94 8.19
CA GLU A 91 7.10 11.00 8.34
C GLU A 91 7.58 10.53 9.73
N ILE A 92 8.15 9.33 9.74
CA ILE A 92 8.77 8.58 10.85
C ILE A 92 8.62 9.21 12.25
N PRO A 93 7.91 8.53 13.15
CA PRO A 93 8.45 8.27 14.48
C PRO A 93 8.74 6.76 14.66
N PRO A 94 9.81 6.41 15.40
CA PRO A 94 10.29 5.05 15.50
C PRO A 94 9.35 4.27 16.40
N THR A 95 8.70 3.24 15.89
CA THR A 95 8.51 2.00 16.65
C THR A 95 7.93 0.92 15.75
N LEU A 96 8.75 -0.11 15.61
CA LEU A 96 8.41 -1.52 15.39
C LEU A 96 6.91 -1.76 15.48
N ILE A 97 6.25 -2.03 14.36
CA ILE A 97 4.99 -2.76 14.40
C ILE A 97 5.41 -4.20 14.70
N PRO A 98 5.26 -4.73 15.93
CA PRO A 98 5.39 -6.17 16.12
C PRO A 98 4.30 -6.86 15.27
N PRO A 99 4.58 -8.03 14.69
CA PRO A 99 3.52 -8.80 14.06
C PRO A 99 2.50 -9.11 15.15
N THR A 100 1.32 -8.48 15.12
CA THR A 100 0.21 -8.91 15.97
C THR A 100 -0.15 -10.33 15.54
N PRO A 101 -0.03 -11.34 16.43
CA PRO A 101 -0.52 -12.66 16.11
C PRO A 101 -2.04 -12.57 16.14
N ILE A 102 -2.65 -12.60 14.96
CA ILE A 102 -4.10 -12.76 14.82
C ILE A 102 -4.37 -14.23 15.14
N GLY A 103 -4.76 -14.53 16.38
CA GLY A 103 -5.10 -15.89 16.79
C GLY A 103 -5.51 -15.99 18.25
N GLY A 104 -6.82 -16.09 18.49
CA GLY A 104 -7.42 -16.35 19.80
C GLY A 104 -8.90 -15.98 19.82
#